data_AF-A0A1F2S8B3-F1
#
_entry.id   AF-A0A1F2S8B3-F1
#
_cell.length_a   1.000
_cell.length_b   1.000
_cell.length_c   1.000
_cell.angle_alpha   90.00
_cell.angle_beta   90.00
_cell.angle_gamma   90.00
#
_symmetry.space_group_name_H-M   'P 1'
#
loop_
_entity.id
_entity.type
_entity.pdbx_description
1 polymer ?
#
loop_
_entity_poly.entity_id
_entity_poly.type
_entity_poly.pdbx_seq_one_letter_code
_entity_poly.pdbx_strand_id
1 'polypeptide(L)'
;MSATRLGDIIDDFCPRCRMLTNHSIAAMVGEEVKKVVCRTCQHSHDYKHGKGTEKKKAKQSAYEQVLASVLAGRSTEAPQKIEPPVRPRRSLSRSRQHPPTPSRNRPLRPR
;
A
#
# COMPACT_ATOMS: atom_id res chain seq x y z
N MET A 1 -34.09 1.41 -8.96
CA MET A 1 -32.64 1.51 -8.67
C MET A 1 -31.98 0.34 -9.36
N SER A 2 -31.11 0.59 -10.34
CA SER A 2 -30.46 -0.44 -11.15
C SER A 2 -29.50 -1.27 -10.28
N ALA A 3 -29.80 -2.56 -10.13
CA ALA A 3 -28.92 -3.51 -9.48
C ALA A 3 -27.60 -3.60 -10.26
N THR A 4 -26.47 -3.49 -9.55
CA THR A 4 -25.13 -3.59 -10.13
C THR A 4 -24.90 -5.00 -10.69
N ARG A 5 -24.41 -5.08 -11.93
CA ARG A 5 -24.14 -6.32 -12.65
C ARG A 5 -22.66 -6.46 -12.97
N LEU A 6 -22.25 -7.69 -13.30
CA LEU A 6 -20.93 -7.94 -13.87
C LEU A 6 -20.77 -7.14 -15.17
N GLY A 7 -19.63 -6.48 -15.33
CA GLY A 7 -19.34 -5.63 -16.48
C GLY A 7 -19.85 -4.18 -16.36
N ASP A 8 -20.66 -3.85 -15.35
CA ASP A 8 -21.04 -2.45 -15.11
C ASP A 8 -19.79 -1.60 -14.82
N ILE A 9 -19.93 -0.30 -15.11
CA ILE A 9 -18.86 0.68 -14.92
C ILE A 9 -18.96 1.24 -13.51
N ILE A 10 -17.87 1.17 -12.77
CA ILE A 10 -17.74 1.71 -11.42
C ILE A 10 -16.42 2.46 -11.27
N ASP A 11 -16.43 3.59 -10.58
CA ASP A 11 -15.21 4.33 -10.28
C ASP A 11 -14.52 3.77 -9.04
N ASP A 12 -13.20 3.54 -9.16
CA ASP A 12 -12.36 3.09 -8.05
C ASP A 12 -10.93 3.64 -8.18
N PHE A 13 -10.14 3.54 -7.12
CA PHE A 13 -8.74 3.94 -7.13
C PHE A 13 -7.86 2.82 -7.70
N CYS A 14 -7.31 3.05 -8.90
CA CYS A 14 -6.39 2.09 -9.51
C CYS A 14 -4.99 2.20 -8.87
N PRO A 15 -4.44 1.14 -8.26
CA PRO A 15 -3.10 1.17 -7.67
C PRO A 15 -1.99 1.33 -8.72
N ARG A 16 -2.27 0.96 -9.98
CA ARG A 16 -1.32 1.06 -11.09
C ARG A 16 -1.31 2.47 -11.72
N CYS A 17 -2.48 3.06 -11.96
CA CYS A 17 -2.61 4.42 -12.47
C CYS A 17 -2.43 5.50 -11.38
N ARG A 18 -2.57 5.12 -10.09
CA ARG A 18 -2.49 6.00 -8.92
C ARG A 18 -3.50 7.15 -8.93
N MET A 19 -4.65 6.94 -9.56
CA MET A 19 -5.74 7.91 -9.66
C MET A 19 -7.10 7.20 -9.65
N LEU A 20 -8.18 7.96 -9.44
CA LEU A 20 -9.54 7.48 -9.63
C LEU A 20 -9.81 7.34 -11.13
N THR A 21 -10.26 6.17 -11.56
CA THR A 21 -10.59 5.88 -12.96
C THR A 21 -11.84 5.01 -13.06
N ASN A 22 -12.41 4.95 -14.27
CA ASN A 22 -13.46 4.01 -14.61
C ASN A 22 -12.92 2.56 -14.61
N HIS A 23 -13.57 1.68 -13.86
CA HIS A 23 -13.33 0.24 -13.84
C HIS A 23 -14.56 -0.52 -14.31
N SER A 24 -14.36 -1.72 -14.84
CA SER A 24 -15.43 -2.69 -15.09
C SER A 24 -15.44 -3.73 -13.97
N ILE A 25 -16.63 -4.09 -13.48
CA ILE A 25 -16.79 -5.11 -12.45
C ILE A 25 -16.42 -6.48 -13.04
N ALA A 26 -15.40 -7.11 -12.47
CA ALA A 26 -14.87 -8.39 -12.95
C ALA A 26 -15.36 -9.59 -12.13
N ALA A 27 -15.61 -9.40 -10.83
CA ALA A 27 -16.19 -10.44 -9.98
C ALA A 27 -17.01 -9.83 -8.84
N MET A 28 -18.17 -10.45 -8.60
CA MET A 28 -19.08 -10.16 -7.50
C MET A 28 -19.33 -11.43 -6.68
N VAL A 29 -19.58 -11.27 -5.38
CA VAL A 29 -20.04 -12.34 -4.49
C VAL A 29 -21.36 -11.88 -3.89
N GLY A 30 -22.46 -12.52 -4.29
CA GLY A 30 -23.79 -12.01 -4.00
C GLY A 30 -23.97 -10.63 -4.64
N GLU A 31 -24.25 -9.64 -3.79
CA GLU A 31 -24.44 -8.23 -4.20
C GLU A 31 -23.16 -7.39 -4.02
N GLU A 32 -22.08 -7.95 -3.47
CA GLU A 32 -20.84 -7.22 -3.18
C GLU A 32 -19.82 -7.36 -4.32
N VAL A 33 -19.25 -6.24 -4.77
CA VAL A 33 -18.15 -6.22 -5.74
C VAL A 33 -16.83 -6.56 -5.05
N LYS A 34 -16.17 -7.64 -5.47
CA LYS A 34 -14.86 -8.04 -4.93
C LYS A 34 -13.70 -7.57 -5.78
N LYS A 35 -13.80 -7.73 -7.11
CA LYS A 35 -12.71 -7.41 -8.04
C LYS A 35 -13.20 -6.55 -9.19
N VAL A 36 -12.33 -5.64 -9.60
CA VAL A 36 -12.54 -4.70 -10.68
C VAL A 36 -11.34 -4.70 -11.63
N VAL A 37 -11.58 -4.37 -12.90
CA VAL A 37 -10.55 -4.22 -13.93
C VAL A 37 -10.54 -2.77 -14.40
N CYS A 38 -9.39 -2.10 -14.28
CA CYS A 38 -9.24 -0.72 -14.73
C CYS A 38 -9.37 -0.65 -16.26
N ARG A 39 -10.25 0.22 -16.79
CA ARG A 39 -10.41 0.38 -18.24
C ARG A 39 -9.25 1.12 -18.92
N THR A 40 -8.39 1.77 -18.14
CA THR A 40 -7.24 2.52 -18.65
C THR A 40 -5.98 1.67 -18.76
N CYS A 41 -5.68 0.83 -17.76
CA CYS A 41 -4.45 0.02 -17.72
C CYS A 41 -4.69 -1.50 -17.71
N GLN A 42 -5.95 -1.94 -17.81
CA GLN A 42 -6.36 -3.34 -17.80
C GLN A 42 -5.89 -4.16 -16.58
N HIS A 43 -5.46 -3.50 -15.50
CA HIS A 43 -5.05 -4.18 -14.29
C HIS A 43 -6.26 -4.58 -13.45
N SER A 44 -6.31 -5.86 -13.05
CA SER A 44 -7.28 -6.37 -12.08
C SER A 44 -6.79 -6.16 -10.66
N HIS A 45 -7.64 -5.57 -9.81
CA HIS A 45 -7.38 -5.44 -8.38
C HIS A 45 -8.67 -5.55 -7.56
N ASP A 46 -8.52 -5.69 -6.25
CA ASP A 46 -9.66 -5.71 -5.33
C ASP A 46 -10.29 -4.32 -5.26
N TYR A 47 -11.63 -4.29 -5.12
CA TYR A 47 -12.40 -3.06 -5.07
C TYR A 47 -12.17 -2.30 -3.76
N LYS A 48 -11.74 -1.04 -3.86
CA LYS A 48 -11.40 -0.19 -2.70
C LYS A 48 -12.51 0.78 -2.33
N HIS A 49 -13.72 0.62 -2.86
CA HIS A 49 -14.88 1.44 -2.53
C HIS A 49 -14.64 2.95 -2.78
N GLY A 50 -13.81 3.29 -3.78
CA GLY A 50 -13.45 4.69 -4.06
C GLY A 50 -12.57 5.34 -2.98
N LYS A 51 -12.21 4.61 -1.92
CA LYS A 51 -11.24 5.09 -0.93
C LYS A 51 -9.85 4.96 -1.53
N GLY A 52 -9.34 6.09 -2.04
CA GLY A 52 -7.90 6.30 -2.12
C GLY A 52 -7.28 6.01 -0.76
N THR A 53 -6.06 5.47 -0.73
CA THR A 53 -5.41 5.07 0.52
C THR A 53 -5.53 6.19 1.54
N GLU A 54 -6.35 6.00 2.59
CA GLU A 54 -6.46 6.97 3.66
C GLU A 54 -5.03 7.21 4.14
N LYS A 55 -4.55 8.45 4.02
CA LYS A 55 -3.21 8.81 4.49
C LYS A 55 -3.21 8.48 5.96
N LYS A 56 -2.55 7.37 6.33
CA LYS A 56 -2.33 7.00 7.73
C LYS A 56 -1.84 8.28 8.39
N LYS A 57 -2.58 8.78 9.39
CA LYS A 57 -2.22 10.01 10.10
C LYS A 57 -0.74 9.90 10.44
N ALA A 58 0.06 10.77 9.83
CA ALA A 58 1.48 10.80 10.11
C ALA A 58 1.60 10.95 11.63
N LYS A 59 2.45 10.15 12.26
CA LYS A 59 2.80 10.35 13.67
C LYS A 59 3.17 11.83 13.79
N GLN A 60 2.48 12.55 14.67
CA GLN A 60 2.67 14.00 14.83
C GLN A 60 4.16 14.29 14.85
N SER A 61 4.61 15.10 13.90
CA SER A 61 6.02 15.38 13.77
C SER A 61 6.49 16.10 15.03
N ALA A 62 7.76 15.93 15.42
CA ALA A 62 8.33 16.66 16.57
C ALA A 62 8.09 18.18 16.44
N TYR A 63 7.99 18.68 15.21
CA TYR A 63 7.64 20.06 14.91
C TYR A 63 6.24 20.46 15.40
N GLU A 64 5.21 19.61 15.21
CA GLU A 64 3.85 19.88 15.72
C GLU A 64 3.80 19.90 17.25
N GLN A 65 4.62 19.09 17.93
CA GLN A 65 4.74 19.09 19.40
C GLN A 65 5.40 20.37 19.91
N VAL A 66 6.45 20.84 19.23
CA VAL A 66 7.13 22.10 19.57
C VAL A 66 6.19 23.29 19.33
N LEU A 67 5.49 23.33 18.19
CA LEU A 67 4.50 24.37 17.91
C LEU A 67 3.37 24.40 18.95
N ALA A 68 2.84 23.23 19.33
CA ALA A 68 1.83 23.15 20.40
C ALA A 68 2.38 23.64 21.75
N SER A 69 3.65 23.38 22.05
CA SER A 69 4.30 23.82 23.30
C SER A 69 4.52 25.34 23.34
N VAL A 70 4.89 25.94 22.20
CA VAL A 70 5.07 27.39 22.05
C VAL A 70 3.73 28.11 22.11
N LEU A 71 2.70 27.59 21.44
CA LEU A 71 1.35 28.17 21.47
C LEU A 71 0.69 28.04 22.86
N ALA A 72 1.03 27.00 23.62
CA ALA A 72 0.57 26.82 25.01
C ALA A 72 1.31 27.70 26.03
N GLY A 73 2.19 28.61 25.59
CA GLY A 73 2.83 29.61 26.46
C GLY A 73 3.81 29.03 27.49
N ARG A 74 4.28 27.79 27.31
CA ARG A 74 5.29 27.17 28.17
C ARG A 74 6.69 27.54 27.68
N SER A 75 7.19 28.66 28.19
CA SER A 75 8.59 29.04 28.10
C SER A 75 9.33 28.50 29.33
N THR A 76 10.02 27.36 29.23
CA THR A 76 11.27 27.12 29.98
C THR A 76 12.02 25.88 29.48
N GLU A 77 13.34 26.09 29.36
CA GLU A 77 14.45 25.15 29.50
C GLU A 77 15.00 24.38 28.30
N ALA A 78 16.33 24.40 28.26
CA ALA A 78 17.20 24.13 27.13
C ALA A 78 17.07 22.71 26.56
N PRO A 79 17.34 22.51 25.25
CA PRO A 79 17.27 21.21 24.63
C PRO A 79 18.32 20.28 25.25
N GLN A 80 17.87 19.29 26.05
CA GLN A 80 18.70 18.15 26.35
C GLN A 80 18.97 17.42 25.04
N LYS A 81 20.25 17.38 24.66
CA LYS A 81 20.79 16.63 23.53
C LYS A 81 20.46 15.15 23.73
N ILE A 82 19.34 14.69 23.20
CA ILE A 82 19.01 13.27 23.13
C ILE A 82 19.97 12.67 22.12
N GLU A 83 21.00 11.98 22.60
CA GLU A 83 21.89 11.21 21.74
C GLU A 83 21.06 10.12 21.04
N PRO A 84 21.18 10.00 19.71
CA PRO A 84 20.41 9.02 18.96
C PRO A 84 20.78 7.62 19.47
N PRO A 85 19.79 6.73 19.68
CA PRO A 85 20.09 5.37 20.10
C PRO A 85 20.99 4.73 19.04
N VAL A 86 22.19 4.32 19.46
CA VAL A 86 23.16 3.62 18.62
C VAL A 86 22.49 2.33 18.18
N ARG A 87 21.98 2.34 16.94
CA ARG A 87 21.46 1.12 16.32
C ARG A 87 22.66 0.18 16.18
N PRO A 88 22.64 -1.02 16.76
CA PRO A 88 23.71 -1.97 16.50
C PRO A 88 23.76 -2.17 14.98
N ARG A 89 24.94 -1.90 14.40
CA ARG A 89 25.21 -2.23 13.00
C ARG A 89 24.96 -3.73 12.89
N ARG A 90 23.85 -4.10 12.25
CA ARG A 90 23.55 -5.48 11.94
C ARG A 90 24.71 -5.95 11.06
N SER A 91 25.61 -6.74 11.64
CA SER A 91 26.76 -7.25 10.92
C SER A 91 26.23 -8.03 9.73
N LEU A 92 26.63 -7.63 8.52
CA LEU A 92 26.38 -8.37 7.29
C LEU A 92 27.25 -9.64 7.28
N SER A 93 27.12 -10.47 8.31
CA SER A 93 27.87 -11.71 8.48
C SER A 93 26.90 -12.88 8.54
N ARG A 94 26.17 -13.09 7.45
CA ARG A 94 25.85 -14.45 6.99
C ARG A 94 25.62 -14.47 5.48
N SER A 95 26.73 -14.31 4.76
CA SER A 95 26.93 -15.07 3.54
C SER A 95 26.75 -16.57 3.84
N ARG A 96 26.14 -17.32 2.91
CA ARG A 96 25.91 -18.79 2.89
C ARG A 96 24.65 -19.23 3.66
N GLN A 97 23.65 -19.94 3.12
CA GLN A 97 23.53 -20.81 1.95
C GLN A 97 22.08 -20.77 1.43
N HIS A 98 21.89 -20.57 0.12
CA HIS A 98 20.73 -21.15 -0.57
C HIS A 98 21.29 -22.23 -1.49
N PRO A 99 20.88 -23.50 -1.35
CA PRO A 99 21.26 -24.52 -2.32
C PRO A 99 20.59 -24.18 -3.66
N PRO A 100 21.26 -24.36 -4.81
CA PRO A 100 20.61 -24.23 -6.09
C PRO A 100 19.51 -25.30 -6.20
N THR A 101 18.28 -24.87 -6.49
CA THR A 101 17.18 -25.78 -6.78
C THR A 101 17.51 -26.59 -8.04
N PRO A 102 17.41 -27.92 -8.04
CA PRO A 102 17.55 -28.68 -9.27
C PRO A 102 16.35 -28.39 -10.18
N SER A 103 16.64 -27.79 -11.34
CA SER A 103 15.71 -27.70 -12.46
C SER A 103 15.30 -29.11 -12.88
N ARG A 104 14.06 -29.52 -12.56
CA ARG A 104 13.47 -30.76 -13.04
C ARG A 104 12.43 -30.45 -14.11
N ASN A 105 12.87 -30.65 -15.34
CA ASN A 105 12.13 -31.24 -16.45
C ASN A 105 10.88 -30.50 -16.95
N ARG A 106 11.12 -29.68 -17.97
CA ARG A 106 10.14 -29.32 -19.00
C ARG A 106 9.89 -30.55 -19.89
N PRO A 107 8.68 -31.13 -19.94
CA PRO A 107 8.38 -32.14 -20.95
C PRO A 107 8.33 -31.45 -22.32
N LEU A 108 9.11 -31.99 -23.26
CA LEU A 108 8.94 -31.70 -24.68
C LEU A 108 7.56 -32.24 -25.09
N ARG A 109 6.65 -31.36 -25.49
CA ARG A 109 5.43 -31.80 -26.18
C ARG A 109 5.85 -32.33 -27.57
N PRO A 110 5.40 -33.53 -27.97
CA PRO A 110 5.61 -34.00 -29.34
C PRO A 110 4.76 -33.19 -30.33
N ARG A 111 5.19 -33.26 -31.60
CA ARG A 111 4.79 -32.45 -32.75
C ARG A 111 3.29 -32.39 -33.02
#